data_AF-A0A1G0T4J5-F1
#
_entry.id   AF-A0A1G0T4J5-F1
#
_cell.length_a   1.000
_cell.length_b   1.000
_cell.length_c   1.000
_cell.angle_alpha   90.00
_cell.angle_beta   90.00
_cell.angle_gamma   90.00
#
_symmetry.space_group_name_H-M   'P 1'
#
loop_
_entity.id
_entity.type
_entity.pdbx_description
1 polymer ?
#
loop_
_entity_poly.entity_id
_entity_poly.type
_entity_poly.pdbx_seq_one_letter_code
_entity_poly.pdbx_strand_id
1 'polypeptide(L)'
;AEERRVEEKEKDKSKLTVTEFIAVNELANLMGVQIREVIAKCIGLGLMVSINQRLDVETITLVADEFGFQVEFEKEYTSEALEDTKDLENELRPRPPVVTIMGHVDHGKTSLLDYIRRTNVVAGESGGITQHIGAYKVDVGNGKYIAFLDTPGHEAFTAMRARGAQVTDIVVLIVAADDAVMPQTVEAINHAQAARVPIVIAINKVDKPGANIDKIKQQLADRNVLVEEWGGKYQCIEISAKTGLNVANLLDLILLEADVLDLKANPDRLARGAVVETELDKGRGITGTILVQKGTLRIGDPFVAGIYFGKVRAMFGERGNKLFEATPSTPVQVLGFEGAPQAGDTFVVVETEREARDISLKRQQLRREQDQKQIHHITLDEIAKQISIGGVKELALIVKGDVDGSVEALSDSLMKLTNEEVVVRVIHKGVGGISESDVLLASASAAIIIGFHVRPNLNARKLAE
;
A
#
# COMPACT_ATOMS: atom_id res chain seq x y z
N ALA A 1 22.23 -42.09 32.67
CA ALA A 1 21.45 -40.92 33.16
C ALA A 1 22.34 -39.68 33.32
N GLU A 2 23.58 -39.86 33.77
CA GLU A 2 24.57 -38.78 33.90
C GLU A 2 25.15 -38.34 32.55
N GLU A 3 25.43 -39.28 31.62
CA GLU A 3 25.87 -38.97 30.25
C GLU A 3 24.83 -38.20 29.43
N ARG A 4 23.53 -38.53 29.54
CA ARG A 4 22.45 -37.76 28.89
C ARG A 4 22.31 -36.34 29.43
N ARG A 5 22.59 -36.12 30.72
CA ARG A 5 22.59 -34.79 31.35
C ARG A 5 23.79 -33.94 30.96
N VAL A 6 24.90 -34.57 30.57
CA VAL A 6 26.09 -33.88 30.03
C VAL A 6 25.88 -33.57 28.54
N GLU A 7 25.32 -34.49 27.76
CA GLU A 7 24.91 -34.23 26.36
C GLU A 7 23.84 -33.13 26.24
N GLU A 8 22.84 -33.09 27.13
CA GLU A 8 21.85 -32.00 27.15
C GLU A 8 22.50 -30.65 27.52
N LYS A 9 23.48 -30.62 28.43
CA LYS A 9 24.23 -29.41 28.79
C LYS A 9 25.23 -28.95 27.71
N GLU A 10 25.76 -29.86 26.90
CA GLU A 10 26.57 -29.49 25.72
C GLU A 10 25.69 -29.01 24.56
N LYS A 11 24.52 -29.63 24.34
CA LYS A 11 23.54 -29.15 23.36
C LYS A 11 22.98 -27.77 23.69
N ASP A 12 22.80 -27.43 24.96
CA ASP A 12 22.40 -26.08 25.39
C ASP A 12 23.52 -25.03 25.19
N LYS A 13 24.80 -25.44 25.10
CA LYS A 13 25.91 -24.53 24.77
C LYS A 13 26.07 -24.27 23.27
N SER A 14 25.53 -25.16 22.43
CA SER A 14 25.60 -25.04 20.97
C SER A 14 24.45 -24.24 20.37
N LYS A 15 23.52 -23.74 21.18
CA LYS A 15 22.41 -22.90 20.72
C LYS A 15 22.72 -21.43 20.93
N LEU A 16 22.77 -20.67 19.83
CA LEU A 16 22.85 -19.21 19.87
C LEU A 16 21.45 -18.63 19.69
N THR A 17 21.01 -17.84 20.66
CA THR A 17 19.86 -16.95 20.49
C THR A 17 20.34 -15.62 19.91
N VAL A 18 19.87 -15.29 18.72
CA VAL A 18 20.24 -14.06 18.00
C VAL A 18 19.02 -13.40 17.39
N THR A 19 19.11 -12.09 17.19
CA THR A 19 18.13 -11.31 16.41
C THR A 19 18.29 -11.58 14.91
N GLU A 20 17.27 -11.28 14.11
CA GLU A 20 17.31 -11.46 12.64
C GLU A 20 18.45 -10.70 11.95
N PHE A 21 18.99 -9.67 12.61
CA PHE A 21 20.14 -8.89 12.16
C PHE A 21 21.11 -8.69 13.33
N ILE A 22 22.35 -9.13 13.15
CA ILE A 22 23.43 -8.96 14.12
C ILE A 22 24.71 -8.54 13.39
N ALA A 23 25.50 -7.66 14.00
CA ALA A 23 26.77 -7.25 13.42
C ALA A 23 27.84 -8.34 13.59
N VAL A 24 28.81 -8.42 12.67
CA VAL A 24 29.87 -9.45 12.69
C VAL A 24 30.63 -9.47 14.02
N ASN A 25 30.88 -8.29 14.62
CA ASN A 25 31.49 -8.18 15.94
C ASN A 25 30.63 -8.76 17.08
N GLU A 26 29.32 -8.52 17.04
CA GLU A 26 28.36 -9.00 18.03
C GLU A 26 28.18 -10.51 17.90
N LEU A 27 28.09 -11.03 16.67
CA LEU A 27 28.04 -12.46 16.38
C LEU A 27 29.31 -13.17 16.88
N ALA A 28 30.49 -12.62 16.60
CA ALA A 28 31.76 -13.15 17.09
C ALA A 28 31.82 -13.18 18.62
N ASN A 29 31.32 -12.12 19.28
CA ASN A 29 31.25 -12.05 20.74
C ASN A 29 30.29 -13.10 21.34
N LEU A 30 29.13 -13.32 20.72
CA LEU A 30 28.16 -14.33 21.19
C LEU A 30 28.70 -15.76 21.01
N MET A 31 29.45 -16.01 19.94
CA MET A 31 30.09 -17.30 19.67
C MET A 31 31.40 -17.50 20.44
N GLY A 32 31.93 -16.45 21.10
CA GLY A 32 33.19 -16.50 21.83
C GLY A 32 34.44 -16.69 20.95
N VAL A 33 34.36 -16.37 19.66
CA VAL A 33 35.44 -16.52 18.67
C VAL A 33 36.04 -15.16 18.29
N GLN A 34 37.27 -15.18 17.75
CA GLN A 34 37.90 -13.95 17.30
C GLN A 34 37.22 -13.41 16.05
N ILE A 35 36.94 -12.10 16.03
CA ILE A 35 36.32 -11.39 14.89
C ILE A 35 37.02 -11.71 13.55
N ARG A 36 38.35 -11.87 13.56
CA ARG A 36 39.14 -12.19 12.36
C ARG A 36 38.79 -13.56 11.77
N GLU A 37 38.49 -14.54 12.60
CA GLU A 37 38.13 -15.90 12.16
C GLU A 37 36.74 -15.90 11.51
N VAL A 38 35.80 -15.15 12.09
CA VAL A 38 34.45 -14.97 11.52
C VAL A 38 34.53 -14.27 10.16
N ILE A 39 35.32 -13.21 10.03
CA ILE A 39 35.55 -12.52 8.74
C ILE A 39 36.22 -13.44 7.72
N ALA A 40 37.22 -14.22 8.14
CA ALA A 40 37.91 -15.16 7.25
C ALA A 40 36.96 -16.24 6.72
N LYS A 41 36.02 -16.71 7.55
CA LYS A 41 34.99 -17.66 7.12
C LYS A 41 33.98 -17.03 6.18
N CYS A 42 33.50 -15.81 6.45
CA CYS A 42 32.66 -15.07 5.50
C CYS A 42 33.34 -14.93 4.12
N ILE A 43 34.65 -14.62 4.08
CA ILE A 43 35.42 -14.55 2.83
C ILE A 43 35.49 -15.93 2.15
N GLY A 44 35.67 -17.01 2.92
CA GLY A 44 35.64 -18.38 2.40
C GLY A 44 34.31 -18.77 1.77
N LEU A 45 33.21 -18.20 2.26
CA LEU A 45 31.85 -18.36 1.74
C LEU A 45 31.54 -17.39 0.57
N GLY A 46 32.54 -16.61 0.13
CA GLY A 46 32.40 -15.66 -0.98
C GLY A 46 31.83 -14.30 -0.58
N LEU A 47 31.67 -14.01 0.71
CA LEU A 47 31.09 -12.78 1.24
C LEU A 47 32.19 -11.88 1.84
N MET A 48 32.45 -10.73 1.21
CA MET A 48 33.30 -9.70 1.80
C MET A 48 32.49 -8.87 2.79
N VAL A 49 32.84 -8.96 4.08
CA VAL A 49 32.12 -8.27 5.16
C VAL A 49 33.06 -7.43 6.03
N SER A 50 32.58 -6.28 6.49
CA SER A 50 33.29 -5.42 7.45
C SER A 50 32.90 -5.73 8.91
N ILE A 51 33.73 -5.30 9.87
CA ILE A 51 33.56 -5.61 11.31
C ILE A 51 32.18 -5.21 11.85
N ASN A 52 31.65 -4.07 11.39
CA ASN A 52 30.37 -3.53 11.85
C ASN A 52 29.22 -3.83 10.88
N GLN A 53 29.47 -4.68 9.88
CA GLN A 53 28.44 -5.06 8.92
C GLN A 53 27.43 -5.99 9.59
N ARG A 54 26.15 -5.68 9.42
CA ARG A 54 25.07 -6.56 9.86
C ARG A 54 24.83 -7.66 8.83
N LEU A 55 24.80 -8.89 9.32
CA LEU A 55 24.51 -10.08 8.53
C LEU A 55 23.00 -10.34 8.52
N ASP A 56 22.49 -10.96 7.47
CA ASP A 56 21.11 -11.44 7.40
C ASP A 56 20.98 -12.87 7.94
N VAL A 57 19.74 -13.29 8.18
CA VAL A 57 19.36 -14.63 8.68
C VAL A 57 20.09 -15.75 7.95
N GLU A 58 20.12 -15.71 6.62
CA GLU A 58 20.78 -16.73 5.80
C GLU A 58 22.29 -16.77 6.05
N THR A 59 22.95 -15.61 6.04
CA THR A 59 24.40 -15.53 6.28
C THR A 59 24.76 -15.86 7.73
N ILE A 60 23.95 -15.42 8.71
CA ILE A 60 24.15 -15.72 10.13
C ILE A 60 24.07 -17.23 10.35
N THR A 61 23.07 -17.88 9.77
CA THR A 61 22.87 -19.32 9.89
C THR A 61 24.04 -20.08 9.27
N LEU A 62 24.47 -19.67 8.07
CA LEU A 62 25.58 -20.28 7.34
C LEU A 62 26.91 -20.15 8.09
N VAL A 63 27.19 -18.95 8.62
CA VAL A 63 28.42 -18.68 9.38
C VAL A 63 28.38 -19.44 10.71
N ALA A 64 27.28 -19.40 11.46
CA ALA A 64 27.15 -20.10 12.73
C ALA A 64 27.27 -21.63 12.58
N ASP A 65 26.71 -22.21 11.51
CA ASP A 65 26.81 -23.64 11.20
C ASP A 65 28.27 -24.07 10.95
N GLU A 66 29.08 -23.25 10.28
CA GLU A 66 30.51 -23.52 10.10
C GLU A 66 31.31 -23.57 11.41
N PHE A 67 30.84 -22.90 12.46
CA PHE A 67 31.43 -22.95 13.79
C PHE A 67 30.71 -23.95 14.71
N GLY A 68 29.73 -24.71 14.20
CA GLY A 68 29.01 -25.77 14.92
C GLY A 68 27.93 -25.25 15.88
N PHE A 69 27.42 -24.04 15.67
CA PHE A 69 26.33 -23.48 16.46
C PHE A 69 25.00 -23.53 15.70
N GLN A 70 23.96 -23.98 16.40
CA GLN A 70 22.59 -23.89 15.92
C GLN A 70 22.01 -22.53 16.32
N VAL A 71 21.48 -21.82 15.33
CA VAL A 71 20.90 -20.50 15.52
C VAL A 71 19.40 -20.64 15.80
N GLU A 72 18.96 -20.22 16.98
CA GLU A 72 17.55 -20.00 17.28
C GLU A 72 17.30 -18.50 17.24
N PHE A 73 16.47 -18.05 16.31
CA PHE A 73 16.12 -16.64 16.25
C PHE A 73 15.15 -16.31 17.37
N GLU A 74 15.49 -15.30 18.18
CA GLU A 74 14.54 -14.75 19.13
C GLU A 74 13.36 -14.19 18.32
N LYS A 75 12.17 -14.76 18.50
CA LYS A 75 10.93 -14.10 18.09
C LYS A 75 10.86 -12.82 18.92
N GLU A 76 11.25 -11.71 18.31
CA GLU A 76 11.25 -10.44 19.02
C GLU A 76 9.85 -10.18 19.55
N TYR A 77 9.73 -9.93 20.86
CA TYR A 77 8.50 -9.51 21.56
C TYR A 77 7.72 -8.39 20.84
N THR A 78 8.36 -7.69 19.91
CA THR A 78 7.79 -6.65 19.05
C THR A 78 6.85 -7.19 17.95
N SER A 79 6.95 -8.46 17.53
CA SER A 79 6.11 -9.03 16.46
C SER A 79 4.75 -9.52 16.96
N GLU A 80 4.66 -10.02 18.20
CA GLU A 80 3.41 -10.58 18.76
C GLU A 80 2.31 -9.54 18.92
N ALA A 81 2.64 -8.29 19.28
CA ALA A 81 1.66 -7.21 19.43
C ALA A 81 0.97 -6.80 18.11
N LEU A 82 1.56 -7.17 16.97
CA LEU A 82 1.08 -6.83 15.63
C LEU A 82 0.49 -8.04 14.89
N GLU A 83 0.68 -9.25 15.40
CA GLU A 83 0.02 -10.43 14.86
C GLU A 83 -1.49 -10.36 15.12
N ASP A 84 -2.26 -10.59 14.06
CA ASP A 84 -3.72 -10.55 14.15
C ASP A 84 -4.20 -11.77 14.93
N THR A 85 -4.48 -11.57 16.22
CA THR A 85 -5.13 -12.60 17.04
C THR A 85 -6.51 -12.92 16.44
N LYS A 86 -6.77 -14.21 16.21
CA LYS A 86 -8.09 -14.65 15.73
C LYS A 86 -9.15 -14.35 16.78
N ASP A 87 -10.16 -13.59 16.37
CA ASP A 87 -11.33 -13.28 17.18
C ASP A 87 -12.15 -14.55 17.45
N LEU A 88 -12.77 -14.62 18.63
CA LEU A 88 -13.73 -15.67 18.93
C LEU A 88 -15.04 -15.43 18.14
N GLU A 89 -15.71 -16.50 17.70
CA GLU A 89 -16.91 -16.40 16.86
C GLU A 89 -18.07 -15.62 17.52
N ASN A 90 -18.14 -15.58 18.85
CA ASN A 90 -19.15 -14.87 19.62
C ASN A 90 -18.92 -13.34 19.71
N GLU A 91 -17.72 -12.86 19.42
CA GLU A 91 -17.37 -11.43 19.43
C GLU A 91 -17.54 -10.78 18.05
N LEU A 92 -17.69 -11.61 17.02
CA LEU A 92 -17.89 -11.19 15.64
C LEU A 92 -19.30 -10.64 15.44
N ARG A 93 -19.37 -9.38 14.99
CA ARG A 93 -20.62 -8.72 14.61
C ARG A 93 -20.66 -8.48 13.09
N PRO A 94 -21.87 -8.47 12.48
CA PRO A 94 -22.00 -8.10 11.07
C PRO A 94 -21.41 -6.71 10.81
N ARG A 95 -20.66 -6.56 9.72
CA ARG A 95 -20.09 -5.27 9.31
C ARG A 95 -20.54 -4.86 7.90
N PRO A 96 -20.59 -3.56 7.59
CA PRO A 96 -20.79 -3.07 6.23
C PRO A 96 -19.73 -3.62 5.26
N PRO A 97 -20.09 -3.93 4.00
CA PRO A 97 -19.09 -4.28 2.99
C PRO A 97 -18.26 -3.06 2.58
N VAL A 98 -16.98 -3.31 2.27
CA VAL A 98 -16.11 -2.36 1.59
C VAL A 98 -16.02 -2.74 0.11
N VAL A 99 -16.31 -1.78 -0.77
CA VAL A 99 -16.48 -2.00 -2.20
C VAL A 99 -15.54 -1.11 -2.99
N THR A 100 -14.71 -1.67 -3.86
CA THR A 100 -13.93 -0.87 -4.82
C THR A 100 -14.60 -0.86 -6.17
N ILE A 101 -14.66 0.31 -6.80
CA ILE A 101 -15.08 0.41 -8.20
C ILE A 101 -13.85 0.43 -9.11
N MET A 102 -13.84 -0.49 -10.08
CA MET A 102 -12.78 -0.62 -11.07
C MET A 102 -13.34 -0.61 -12.49
N GLY A 103 -12.48 -0.32 -13.46
CA GLY A 103 -12.87 -0.18 -14.87
C GLY A 103 -11.98 0.80 -15.61
N HIS A 104 -12.16 0.86 -16.93
CA HIS A 104 -11.41 1.72 -17.83
C HIS A 104 -11.71 3.21 -17.60
N VAL A 105 -10.82 4.07 -18.07
CA VAL A 105 -11.06 5.52 -18.15
C VAL A 105 -12.36 5.79 -18.93
N ASP A 106 -13.13 6.80 -18.52
CA ASP A 106 -14.40 7.20 -19.14
C ASP A 106 -15.53 6.18 -19.15
N HIS A 107 -15.40 5.03 -18.48
CA HIS A 107 -16.50 4.07 -18.31
C HIS A 107 -17.54 4.52 -17.27
N GLY A 108 -17.32 5.67 -16.62
CA GLY A 108 -18.29 6.34 -15.75
C GLY A 108 -18.23 5.92 -14.28
N LYS A 109 -17.04 5.54 -13.79
CA LYS A 109 -16.80 5.19 -12.37
C LYS A 109 -17.14 6.35 -11.43
N THR A 110 -16.49 7.48 -11.63
CA THR A 110 -16.72 8.70 -10.85
C THR A 110 -18.16 9.20 -11.02
N SER A 111 -18.74 9.07 -12.21
CA SER A 111 -20.15 9.43 -12.44
C SER A 111 -21.13 8.58 -11.64
N LEU A 112 -20.89 7.26 -11.53
CA LEU A 112 -21.71 6.38 -10.68
C LEU A 112 -21.63 6.84 -9.23
N LEU A 113 -20.43 7.19 -8.78
CA LEU A 113 -20.19 7.60 -7.40
C LEU A 113 -20.76 8.96 -7.06
N ASP A 114 -20.67 9.90 -7.98
CA ASP A 114 -21.34 11.19 -7.87
C ASP A 114 -22.85 11.03 -7.74
N TYR A 115 -23.44 10.16 -8.57
CA TYR A 115 -24.86 9.84 -8.49
C TYR A 115 -25.23 9.25 -7.12
N ILE A 116 -24.47 8.26 -6.65
CA ILE A 116 -24.71 7.60 -5.35
C ILE A 116 -24.55 8.58 -4.19
N ARG A 117 -23.55 9.46 -4.23
CA ARG A 117 -23.26 10.44 -3.19
C ARG A 117 -24.22 11.63 -3.19
N ARG A 118 -25.00 11.81 -4.27
CA ARG A 118 -25.77 13.03 -4.57
C ARG A 118 -24.86 14.27 -4.56
N THR A 119 -23.62 14.12 -5.01
CA THR A 119 -22.60 15.16 -5.13
C THR A 119 -22.06 15.20 -6.54
N ASN A 120 -21.42 16.30 -6.96
CA ASN A 120 -20.85 16.42 -8.31
C ASN A 120 -19.35 16.73 -8.22
N VAL A 121 -18.54 15.70 -7.96
CA VAL A 121 -17.08 15.81 -7.78
C VAL A 121 -16.35 15.88 -9.13
N VAL A 122 -16.87 15.22 -10.18
CA VAL A 122 -16.28 15.27 -11.55
C VAL A 122 -16.14 16.71 -12.08
N ALA A 123 -17.06 17.61 -11.71
CA ALA A 123 -17.00 19.01 -12.12
C ALA A 123 -15.94 19.84 -11.37
N GLY A 124 -15.43 19.36 -10.24
CA GLY A 124 -14.44 20.05 -9.40
C GLY A 124 -13.01 19.56 -9.57
N GLU A 125 -12.81 18.33 -10.08
CA GLU A 125 -11.47 17.75 -10.30
C GLU A 125 -10.80 18.29 -11.56
N SER A 126 -9.50 18.60 -11.46
CA SER A 126 -8.71 19.09 -12.59
C SER A 126 -8.55 18.01 -13.66
N GLY A 127 -9.02 18.30 -14.87
CA GLY A 127 -9.00 17.35 -15.99
C GLY A 127 -10.19 16.39 -16.05
N GLY A 128 -11.18 16.52 -15.14
CA GLY A 128 -12.42 15.73 -15.17
C GLY A 128 -12.24 14.23 -14.90
N ILE A 129 -11.13 13.83 -14.28
CA ILE A 129 -10.80 12.45 -13.92
C ILE A 129 -10.41 12.35 -12.45
N THR A 130 -10.68 11.19 -11.85
CA THR A 130 -10.26 10.86 -10.48
C THR A 130 -8.77 10.56 -10.43
N GLN A 131 -8.04 11.36 -9.64
CA GLN A 131 -6.58 11.27 -9.49
C GLN A 131 -6.13 10.73 -8.12
N HIS A 132 -7.05 10.66 -7.14
CA HIS A 132 -6.82 10.25 -5.76
C HIS A 132 -7.68 9.04 -5.39
N ILE A 133 -7.29 8.27 -4.36
CA ILE A 133 -8.18 7.23 -3.84
C ILE A 133 -9.11 7.85 -2.80
N GLY A 134 -10.37 8.01 -3.17
CA GLY A 134 -11.42 8.47 -2.26
C GLY A 134 -12.06 7.31 -1.50
N ALA A 135 -12.34 7.49 -0.20
CA ALA A 135 -13.06 6.50 0.59
C ALA A 135 -14.28 7.16 1.27
N TYR A 136 -15.47 6.59 1.10
CA TYR A 136 -16.71 7.19 1.60
C TYR A 136 -17.76 6.18 2.00
N LYS A 137 -18.68 6.64 2.87
CA LYS A 137 -19.75 5.82 3.44
C LYS A 137 -21.09 6.24 2.85
N VAL A 138 -21.78 5.30 2.23
CA VAL A 138 -23.09 5.49 1.61
C VAL A 138 -24.15 4.82 2.48
N ASP A 139 -25.23 5.55 2.79
CA ASP A 139 -26.41 5.02 3.45
C ASP A 139 -27.37 4.46 2.38
N VAL A 140 -27.65 3.16 2.47
CA VAL A 140 -28.52 2.44 1.53
C VAL A 140 -29.94 2.29 2.08
N GLY A 141 -30.23 2.88 3.25
CA GLY A 141 -31.49 2.72 3.95
C GLY A 141 -31.51 1.50 4.86
N ASN A 142 -32.55 1.41 5.71
CA ASN A 142 -32.73 0.33 6.70
C ASN A 142 -31.55 0.17 7.68
N GLY A 143 -30.76 1.22 7.90
CA GLY A 143 -29.58 1.20 8.76
C GLY A 143 -28.39 0.42 8.17
N LYS A 144 -28.45 0.01 6.89
CA LYS A 144 -27.32 -0.62 6.17
C LYS A 144 -26.47 0.45 5.50
N TYR A 145 -25.16 0.25 5.54
CA TYR A 145 -24.17 1.13 4.92
C TYR A 145 -23.28 0.35 3.97
N ILE A 146 -22.71 1.02 2.99
CA ILE A 146 -21.64 0.49 2.13
C ILE A 146 -20.48 1.49 2.18
N ALA A 147 -19.27 0.99 2.40
CA ALA A 147 -18.07 1.79 2.24
C ALA A 147 -17.56 1.61 0.83
N PHE A 148 -17.37 2.69 0.08
CA PHE A 148 -16.81 2.64 -1.25
C PHE A 148 -15.40 3.21 -1.27
N LEU A 149 -14.54 2.57 -2.05
CA LEU A 149 -13.23 3.06 -2.44
C LEU A 149 -13.25 3.38 -3.94
N ASP A 150 -13.02 4.63 -4.29
CA ASP A 150 -12.87 5.07 -5.67
C ASP A 150 -11.40 4.93 -6.10
N THR A 151 -11.14 4.19 -7.17
CA THR A 151 -9.78 3.98 -7.68
C THR A 151 -9.59 4.60 -9.06
N PRO A 152 -8.48 5.33 -9.30
CA PRO A 152 -8.19 5.90 -10.61
C PRO A 152 -8.16 4.86 -11.74
N GLY A 153 -8.68 5.24 -12.91
CA GLY A 153 -8.73 4.38 -14.10
C GLY A 153 -7.49 4.37 -14.97
N HIS A 154 -6.64 5.39 -14.87
CA HIS A 154 -5.49 5.53 -15.77
C HIS A 154 -4.45 4.43 -15.52
N GLU A 155 -3.71 4.04 -16.56
CA GLU A 155 -2.73 2.93 -16.49
C GLU A 155 -1.64 3.20 -15.45
N ALA A 156 -1.20 4.45 -15.34
CA ALA A 156 -0.23 4.93 -14.35
C ALA A 156 -0.57 4.55 -12.89
N PHE A 157 -1.84 4.29 -12.57
CA PHE A 157 -2.32 3.98 -11.22
C PHE A 157 -2.57 2.48 -10.98
N THR A 158 -1.80 1.62 -11.65
CA THR A 158 -1.89 0.15 -11.49
C THR A 158 -1.69 -0.28 -10.02
N ALA A 159 -0.67 0.27 -9.34
CA ALA A 159 -0.39 -0.04 -7.94
C ALA A 159 -1.56 0.32 -7.01
N MET A 160 -2.24 1.44 -7.27
CA MET A 160 -3.43 1.87 -6.53
C MET A 160 -4.60 0.89 -6.69
N ARG A 161 -4.82 0.36 -7.90
CA ARG A 161 -5.86 -0.66 -8.14
C ARG A 161 -5.56 -1.96 -7.38
N ALA A 162 -4.33 -2.43 -7.43
CA ALA A 162 -3.92 -3.63 -6.70
C ALA A 162 -4.18 -3.48 -5.18
N ARG A 163 -3.85 -2.32 -4.60
CA ARG A 163 -4.14 -2.01 -3.20
C ARG A 163 -5.63 -1.97 -2.91
N GLY A 164 -6.42 -1.29 -3.75
CA GLY A 164 -7.88 -1.25 -3.64
C GLY A 164 -8.50 -2.65 -3.61
N ALA A 165 -8.06 -3.55 -4.49
CA ALA A 165 -8.52 -4.95 -4.48
C ALA A 165 -8.17 -5.69 -3.18
N GLN A 166 -7.00 -5.44 -2.58
CA GLN A 166 -6.60 -6.16 -1.35
C GLN A 166 -7.36 -5.71 -0.10
N VAL A 167 -7.84 -4.47 -0.05
CA VAL A 167 -8.50 -3.91 1.13
C VAL A 167 -10.02 -4.03 1.09
N THR A 168 -10.59 -4.55 -0.01
CA THR A 168 -12.04 -4.61 -0.23
C THR A 168 -12.60 -6.01 -0.19
N ASP A 169 -13.89 -6.06 0.15
CA ASP A 169 -14.68 -7.28 0.25
C ASP A 169 -15.32 -7.65 -1.09
N ILE A 170 -15.65 -6.64 -1.92
CA ILE A 170 -16.31 -6.79 -3.22
C ILE A 170 -15.71 -5.79 -4.22
N VAL A 171 -15.50 -6.20 -5.47
CA VAL A 171 -15.13 -5.30 -6.57
C VAL A 171 -16.32 -5.12 -7.51
N VAL A 172 -16.70 -3.87 -7.77
CA VAL A 172 -17.66 -3.52 -8.82
C VAL A 172 -16.88 -3.18 -10.09
N LEU A 173 -17.00 -4.03 -11.10
CA LEU A 173 -16.37 -3.85 -12.40
C LEU A 173 -17.32 -3.10 -13.34
N ILE A 174 -16.98 -1.86 -13.67
CA ILE A 174 -17.77 -1.03 -14.58
C ILE A 174 -17.23 -1.15 -16.01
N VAL A 175 -18.13 -1.47 -16.94
CA VAL A 175 -17.85 -1.52 -18.37
C VAL A 175 -18.89 -0.71 -19.13
N ALA A 176 -18.44 0.18 -20.02
CA ALA A 176 -19.34 0.97 -20.85
C ALA A 176 -19.99 0.13 -21.97
N ALA A 177 -21.32 0.22 -22.11
CA ALA A 177 -22.09 -0.50 -23.12
C ALA A 177 -21.86 0.01 -24.55
N ASP A 178 -21.44 1.27 -24.70
CA ASP A 178 -21.11 1.90 -25.99
C ASP A 178 -19.66 1.67 -26.45
N ASP A 179 -18.90 0.87 -25.70
CA ASP A 179 -17.47 0.65 -25.92
C ASP A 179 -17.14 -0.86 -26.00
N ALA A 180 -16.01 -1.28 -25.43
CA ALA A 180 -15.56 -2.65 -25.34
C ALA A 180 -14.90 -2.91 -23.99
N VAL A 181 -14.66 -4.18 -23.68
CA VAL A 181 -13.82 -4.55 -22.54
C VAL A 181 -12.37 -4.16 -22.88
N MET A 182 -11.87 -3.08 -22.28
CA MET A 182 -10.56 -2.50 -22.59
C MET A 182 -9.42 -3.17 -21.80
N PRO A 183 -8.13 -2.93 -22.14
CA PRO A 183 -6.99 -3.51 -21.40
C PRO A 183 -7.00 -3.20 -19.90
N GLN A 184 -7.36 -1.98 -19.49
CA GLN A 184 -7.48 -1.62 -18.07
C GLN A 184 -8.59 -2.40 -17.35
N THR A 185 -9.65 -2.78 -18.07
CA THR A 185 -10.70 -3.65 -17.54
C THR A 185 -10.18 -5.08 -17.35
N VAL A 186 -9.33 -5.59 -18.25
CA VAL A 186 -8.63 -6.89 -18.05
C VAL A 186 -7.77 -6.83 -16.80
N GLU A 187 -7.03 -5.74 -16.65
CA GLU A 187 -6.12 -5.57 -15.52
C GLU A 187 -6.89 -5.54 -14.19
N ALA A 188 -8.02 -4.83 -14.15
CA ALA A 188 -8.92 -4.82 -13.00
C ALA A 188 -9.46 -6.23 -12.67
N ILE A 189 -9.85 -7.01 -13.67
CA ILE A 189 -10.27 -8.42 -13.49
C ILE A 189 -9.14 -9.23 -12.87
N ASN A 190 -7.91 -9.09 -13.40
CA ASN A 190 -6.75 -9.82 -12.90
C ASN A 190 -6.42 -9.47 -11.44
N HIS A 191 -6.48 -8.19 -11.06
CA HIS A 191 -6.25 -7.77 -9.67
C HIS A 191 -7.31 -8.33 -8.72
N ALA A 192 -8.58 -8.27 -9.09
CA ALA A 192 -9.67 -8.82 -8.28
C ALA A 192 -9.57 -10.35 -8.14
N GLN A 193 -9.24 -11.06 -9.22
CA GLN A 193 -9.02 -12.51 -9.20
C GLN A 193 -7.79 -12.90 -8.36
N ALA A 194 -6.68 -12.15 -8.48
CA ALA A 194 -5.48 -12.38 -7.67
C ALA A 194 -5.73 -12.15 -6.17
N ALA A 195 -6.52 -11.12 -5.84
CA ALA A 195 -6.96 -10.86 -4.47
C ALA A 195 -8.07 -11.80 -3.98
N ARG A 196 -8.63 -12.65 -4.86
CA ARG A 196 -9.76 -13.57 -4.59
C ARG A 196 -11.02 -12.86 -4.11
N VAL A 197 -11.24 -11.64 -4.59
CA VAL A 197 -12.40 -10.82 -4.24
C VAL A 197 -13.52 -11.07 -5.25
N PRO A 198 -14.78 -11.28 -4.82
CA PRO A 198 -15.91 -11.42 -5.73
C PRO A 198 -16.13 -10.16 -6.57
N ILE A 199 -16.59 -10.36 -7.80
CA ILE A 199 -16.77 -9.29 -8.78
C ILE A 199 -18.26 -9.17 -9.12
N VAL A 200 -18.81 -7.97 -8.97
CA VAL A 200 -20.14 -7.60 -9.47
C VAL A 200 -19.96 -6.74 -10.71
N ILE A 201 -20.59 -7.11 -11.83
CA ILE A 201 -20.40 -6.45 -13.12
C ILE A 201 -21.52 -5.43 -13.33
N ALA A 202 -21.14 -4.19 -13.59
CA ALA A 202 -22.06 -3.10 -13.89
C ALA A 202 -21.82 -2.58 -15.32
N ILE A 203 -22.74 -2.89 -16.23
CA ILE A 203 -22.70 -2.41 -17.61
C ILE A 203 -23.33 -1.03 -17.66
N ASN A 204 -22.52 0.01 -17.86
CA ASN A 204 -22.93 1.41 -17.77
C ASN A 204 -23.28 2.01 -19.15
N LYS A 205 -23.92 3.19 -19.16
CA LYS A 205 -24.29 3.96 -20.36
C LYS A 205 -25.32 3.26 -21.27
N VAL A 206 -26.23 2.48 -20.69
CA VAL A 206 -27.33 1.84 -21.44
C VAL A 206 -28.36 2.83 -22.00
N ASP A 207 -28.30 4.09 -21.57
CA ASP A 207 -29.10 5.19 -22.12
C ASP A 207 -28.67 5.64 -23.53
N LYS A 208 -27.48 5.24 -23.99
CA LYS A 208 -26.97 5.63 -25.31
C LYS A 208 -27.53 4.74 -26.42
N PRO A 209 -27.84 5.31 -27.60
CA PRO A 209 -28.36 4.53 -28.74
C PRO A 209 -27.35 3.53 -29.32
N GLY A 210 -26.05 3.70 -29.05
CA GLY A 210 -24.99 2.77 -29.44
C GLY A 210 -24.68 1.68 -28.42
N ALA A 211 -25.46 1.57 -27.34
CA ALA A 211 -25.24 0.56 -26.30
C ALA A 211 -25.49 -0.86 -26.83
N ASN A 212 -24.51 -1.75 -26.65
CA ASN A 212 -24.62 -3.16 -27.01
C ASN A 212 -24.17 -4.05 -25.86
N ILE A 213 -25.13 -4.47 -25.05
CA ILE A 213 -24.91 -5.27 -23.84
C ILE A 213 -24.42 -6.68 -24.17
N ASP A 214 -25.01 -7.32 -25.19
CA ASP A 214 -24.65 -8.70 -25.57
C ASP A 214 -23.19 -8.79 -26.00
N LYS A 215 -22.70 -7.79 -26.75
CA LYS A 215 -21.29 -7.71 -27.15
C LYS A 215 -20.36 -7.64 -25.95
N ILE A 216 -20.71 -6.86 -24.92
CA ILE A 216 -19.91 -6.77 -23.68
C ILE A 216 -19.92 -8.11 -22.93
N LYS A 217 -21.09 -8.76 -22.80
CA LYS A 217 -21.22 -10.09 -22.18
C LYS A 217 -20.36 -11.13 -22.90
N GLN A 218 -20.34 -11.13 -24.25
CA GLN A 218 -19.45 -11.99 -25.05
C GLN A 218 -17.97 -11.74 -24.75
N GLN A 219 -17.53 -10.48 -24.76
CA GLN A 219 -16.14 -10.13 -24.51
C GLN A 219 -15.66 -10.42 -23.08
N LEU A 220 -16.56 -10.36 -22.10
CA LEU A 220 -16.27 -10.77 -20.73
C LEU A 220 -16.14 -12.29 -20.64
N ALA A 221 -17.01 -13.05 -21.32
CA ALA A 221 -16.93 -14.50 -21.38
C ALA A 221 -15.61 -14.98 -22.02
N ASP A 222 -15.14 -14.32 -23.10
CA ASP A 222 -13.84 -14.60 -23.73
C ASP A 222 -12.65 -14.44 -22.76
N ARG A 223 -12.84 -13.69 -21.67
CA ARG A 223 -11.84 -13.39 -20.63
C ARG A 223 -12.09 -14.18 -19.33
N ASN A 224 -12.83 -15.29 -19.42
CA ASN A 224 -13.21 -16.15 -18.30
C ASN A 224 -14.08 -15.46 -17.24
N VAL A 225 -14.76 -14.37 -17.60
CA VAL A 225 -15.75 -13.70 -16.74
C VAL A 225 -17.14 -14.01 -17.29
N LEU A 226 -17.68 -15.18 -16.91
CA LEU A 226 -19.00 -15.63 -17.35
C LEU A 226 -20.10 -15.09 -16.42
N VAL A 227 -21.09 -14.42 -17.01
CA VAL A 227 -22.24 -13.84 -16.30
C VAL A 227 -23.28 -14.89 -15.91
N GLU A 228 -24.04 -14.64 -14.83
CA GLU A 228 -25.07 -15.56 -14.31
C GLU A 228 -26.14 -15.95 -15.34
N GLU A 229 -26.59 -15.02 -16.18
CA GLU A 229 -27.59 -15.29 -17.23
C GLU A 229 -27.15 -16.41 -18.19
N TRP A 230 -25.84 -16.62 -18.34
CA TRP A 230 -25.25 -17.63 -19.21
C TRP A 230 -24.74 -18.85 -18.43
N GLY A 231 -25.20 -19.01 -17.18
CA GLY A 231 -24.78 -20.09 -16.27
C GLY A 231 -23.43 -19.85 -15.60
N GLY A 232 -22.96 -18.59 -15.58
CA GLY A 232 -21.71 -18.20 -14.93
C GLY A 232 -21.84 -17.89 -13.43
N LYS A 233 -20.73 -17.45 -12.84
CA LYS A 233 -20.63 -17.10 -11.41
C LYS A 233 -20.89 -15.60 -11.14
N TYR A 234 -20.64 -14.75 -12.13
CA TYR A 234 -20.58 -13.31 -11.90
C TYR A 234 -21.94 -12.65 -12.10
N GLN A 235 -22.43 -11.96 -11.07
CA GLN A 235 -23.62 -11.13 -11.15
C GLN A 235 -23.39 -9.98 -12.14
N CYS A 236 -24.39 -9.70 -12.96
CA CYS A 236 -24.34 -8.66 -13.99
C CYS A 236 -25.60 -7.81 -13.93
N ILE A 237 -25.42 -6.48 -13.93
CA ILE A 237 -26.53 -5.55 -13.99
C ILE A 237 -26.25 -4.41 -14.97
N GLU A 238 -27.30 -4.01 -15.68
CA GLU A 238 -27.32 -2.90 -16.61
C GLU A 238 -27.71 -1.62 -15.89
N ILE A 239 -26.87 -0.58 -15.96
CA ILE A 239 -27.07 0.69 -15.26
C ILE A 239 -26.88 1.89 -16.19
N SER A 240 -27.46 3.02 -15.81
CA SER A 240 -27.05 4.33 -16.33
C SER A 240 -26.72 5.25 -15.17
N ALA A 241 -25.43 5.51 -14.97
CA ALA A 241 -24.96 6.46 -13.95
C ALA A 241 -25.49 7.88 -14.15
N LYS A 242 -25.85 8.25 -15.38
CA LYS A 242 -26.35 9.59 -15.70
C LYS A 242 -27.83 9.77 -15.35
N THR A 243 -28.67 8.81 -15.70
CA THR A 243 -30.12 8.88 -15.43
C THR A 243 -30.48 8.29 -14.07
N GLY A 244 -29.60 7.47 -13.49
CA GLY A 244 -29.83 6.74 -12.26
C GLY A 244 -30.52 5.39 -12.45
N LEU A 245 -30.71 4.95 -13.70
CA LEU A 245 -31.38 3.68 -14.00
C LEU A 245 -30.63 2.52 -13.32
N ASN A 246 -31.37 1.69 -12.58
CA ASN A 246 -30.91 0.48 -11.90
C ASN A 246 -29.76 0.66 -10.88
N VAL A 247 -29.42 1.89 -10.49
CA VAL A 247 -28.39 2.11 -9.47
C VAL A 247 -28.82 1.58 -8.10
N ALA A 248 -30.10 1.71 -7.74
CA ALA A 248 -30.64 1.12 -6.51
C ALA A 248 -30.50 -0.41 -6.51
N ASN A 249 -30.86 -1.05 -7.62
CA ASN A 249 -30.73 -2.49 -7.80
C ASN A 249 -29.26 -2.97 -7.73
N LEU A 250 -28.31 -2.16 -8.21
CA LEU A 250 -26.88 -2.46 -8.05
C LEU A 250 -26.47 -2.45 -6.57
N LEU A 251 -26.95 -1.49 -5.78
CA LEU A 251 -26.68 -1.46 -4.33
C LEU A 251 -27.29 -2.66 -3.61
N ASP A 252 -28.49 -3.09 -4.01
CA ASP A 252 -29.13 -4.29 -3.46
C ASP A 252 -28.35 -5.57 -3.78
N LEU A 253 -27.83 -5.70 -5.02
CA LEU A 253 -26.96 -6.82 -5.43
C LEU A 253 -25.67 -6.86 -4.61
N ILE A 254 -25.02 -5.71 -4.40
CA ILE A 254 -23.82 -5.62 -3.57
C ILE A 254 -24.11 -6.07 -2.14
N LEU A 255 -25.25 -5.67 -1.57
CA LEU A 255 -25.67 -6.10 -0.24
C LEU A 255 -25.98 -7.60 -0.19
N LEU A 256 -26.58 -8.16 -1.24
CA LEU A 256 -26.84 -9.59 -1.34
C LEU A 256 -25.54 -10.39 -1.36
N GLU A 257 -24.57 -9.96 -2.17
CA GLU A 257 -23.25 -10.59 -2.23
C GLU A 257 -22.52 -10.49 -0.88
N ALA A 258 -22.63 -9.36 -0.19
CA ALA A 258 -22.09 -9.19 1.16
C ALA A 258 -22.74 -10.12 2.19
N ASP A 259 -24.06 -10.34 2.10
CA ASP A 259 -24.80 -11.26 2.97
C ASP A 259 -24.36 -12.73 2.71
N VAL A 260 -24.01 -13.10 1.46
CA VAL A 260 -23.44 -14.41 1.11
C VAL A 260 -22.03 -14.60 1.68
N LEU A 261 -21.22 -13.54 1.73
CA LEU A 261 -19.87 -13.57 2.30
C LEU A 261 -19.84 -13.62 3.84
N ASP A 262 -20.98 -13.41 4.51
CA ASP A 262 -21.11 -13.36 5.98
C ASP A 262 -20.06 -12.44 6.63
N LEU A 263 -19.97 -11.20 6.13
CA LEU A 263 -18.95 -10.24 6.54
C LEU A 263 -19.09 -9.86 8.01
N LYS A 264 -18.06 -10.20 8.79
CA LYS A 264 -18.00 -9.97 10.23
C LYS A 264 -16.72 -9.25 10.65
N ALA A 265 -16.81 -8.49 11.74
CA ALA A 265 -15.64 -8.00 12.48
C ALA A 265 -15.97 -7.83 13.97
N ASN A 266 -14.93 -7.86 14.79
CA ASN A 266 -15.00 -7.55 16.21
C ASN A 266 -14.83 -6.03 16.41
N PRO A 267 -15.86 -5.28 16.85
CA PRO A 267 -15.74 -3.85 17.12
C PRO A 267 -15.11 -3.53 18.48
N ASP A 268 -15.05 -4.50 19.40
CA ASP A 268 -14.70 -4.29 20.81
C ASP A 268 -13.18 -4.37 21.08
N ARG A 269 -12.38 -4.66 20.05
CA ARG A 269 -10.90 -4.72 20.11
C ARG A 269 -10.21 -3.43 19.64
N LEU A 270 -8.89 -3.37 19.82
CA LEU A 270 -8.04 -2.31 19.27
C LEU A 270 -8.16 -2.24 17.74
N ALA A 271 -8.19 -1.02 17.22
CA ALA A 271 -8.40 -0.81 15.80
C ALA A 271 -7.23 -1.30 14.95
N ARG A 272 -7.58 -1.99 13.88
CA ARG A 272 -6.66 -2.42 12.81
C ARG A 272 -7.29 -2.04 11.48
N GLY A 273 -6.47 -1.56 10.56
CA GLY A 273 -6.92 -1.10 9.25
C GLY A 273 -5.80 -1.02 8.24
N ALA A 274 -6.12 -0.39 7.11
CA ALA A 274 -5.17 -0.11 6.05
C ALA A 274 -5.12 1.39 5.77
N VAL A 275 -3.92 1.89 5.50
CA VAL A 275 -3.72 3.24 4.98
C VAL A 275 -4.20 3.25 3.53
N VAL A 276 -5.22 4.05 3.23
CA VAL A 276 -5.73 4.22 1.87
C VAL A 276 -4.86 5.21 1.11
N GLU A 277 -4.66 6.39 1.70
CA GLU A 277 -3.87 7.47 1.11
C GLU A 277 -3.31 8.40 2.18
N THR A 278 -2.19 9.06 1.90
CA THR A 278 -1.55 10.04 2.78
C THR A 278 -1.30 11.35 2.06
N GLU A 279 -1.51 12.45 2.78
CA GLU A 279 -1.42 13.82 2.27
C GLU A 279 -0.72 14.72 3.30
N LEU A 280 0.03 15.71 2.82
CA LEU A 280 0.60 16.76 3.66
C LEU A 280 -0.25 18.04 3.60
N ASP A 281 -1.06 18.27 4.63
CA ASP A 281 -1.89 19.48 4.75
C ASP A 281 -1.11 20.66 5.36
N LYS A 282 -1.23 21.83 4.73
CA LYS A 282 -0.63 23.10 5.15
C LYS A 282 -1.29 23.60 6.43
N GLY A 283 -0.74 23.19 7.57
CA GLY A 283 -1.08 23.69 8.91
C GLY A 283 -1.57 22.60 9.85
N ARG A 284 -2.04 21.47 9.32
CA ARG A 284 -2.43 20.29 10.13
C ARG A 284 -1.34 19.22 10.18
N GLY A 285 -0.33 19.33 9.30
CA GLY A 285 0.74 18.35 9.19
C GLY A 285 0.30 17.17 8.33
N ILE A 286 0.86 15.99 8.61
CA ILE A 286 0.59 14.79 7.83
C ILE A 286 -0.77 14.22 8.23
N THR A 287 -1.60 14.00 7.22
CA THR A 287 -2.93 13.43 7.33
C THR A 287 -2.96 12.12 6.54
N GLY A 288 -3.75 11.16 7.01
CA GLY A 288 -3.89 9.87 6.35
C GLY A 288 -5.33 9.40 6.37
N THR A 289 -5.84 8.96 5.23
CA THR A 289 -7.14 8.29 5.13
C THR A 289 -6.95 6.83 5.49
N ILE A 290 -7.59 6.38 6.58
CA ILE A 290 -7.50 5.03 7.10
C ILE A 290 -8.84 4.32 6.89
N LEU A 291 -8.81 3.11 6.38
CA LEU A 291 -9.96 2.22 6.36
C LEU A 291 -9.86 1.27 7.56
N VAL A 292 -10.74 1.45 8.55
CA VAL A 292 -10.80 0.57 9.72
C VAL A 292 -11.38 -0.79 9.31
N GLN A 293 -10.66 -1.89 9.51
CA GLN A 293 -11.09 -3.25 9.17
C GLN A 293 -11.59 -4.02 10.39
N LYS A 294 -10.95 -3.82 11.55
CA LYS A 294 -11.30 -4.45 12.83
C LYS A 294 -11.18 -3.44 13.96
N GLY A 295 -11.90 -3.66 15.05
CA GLY A 295 -11.88 -2.80 16.23
C GLY A 295 -12.50 -1.43 16.00
N THR A 296 -12.45 -0.60 17.04
CA THR A 296 -12.96 0.78 16.99
C THR A 296 -11.83 1.76 17.24
N LEU A 297 -11.62 2.69 16.30
CA LEU A 297 -10.59 3.72 16.41
C LEU A 297 -11.14 4.94 17.15
N ARG A 298 -10.40 5.46 18.11
CA ARG A 298 -10.79 6.61 18.95
C ARG A 298 -9.75 7.73 18.93
N ILE A 299 -10.19 8.94 19.27
CA ILE A 299 -9.27 10.06 19.48
C ILE A 299 -8.42 9.77 20.72
N GLY A 300 -7.10 9.90 20.56
CA GLY A 300 -6.12 9.65 21.61
C GLY A 300 -5.37 8.31 21.46
N ASP A 301 -5.83 7.42 20.59
CA ASP A 301 -5.21 6.12 20.38
C ASP A 301 -3.79 6.27 19.79
N PRO A 302 -2.78 5.61 20.39
CA PRO A 302 -1.46 5.51 19.78
C PRO A 302 -1.47 4.41 18.71
N PHE A 303 -0.82 4.68 17.58
CA PHE A 303 -0.83 3.77 16.45
C PHE A 303 0.53 3.67 15.75
N VAL A 304 0.68 2.58 15.02
CA VAL A 304 1.77 2.34 14.07
C VAL A 304 1.16 2.17 12.68
N ALA A 305 1.66 2.94 11.71
CA ALA A 305 1.29 2.85 10.31
C ALA A 305 2.57 2.63 9.48
N GLY A 306 2.73 1.40 8.97
CA GLY A 306 3.95 1.01 8.26
C GLY A 306 5.20 1.20 9.13
N ILE A 307 6.11 2.06 8.69
CA ILE A 307 7.35 2.38 9.43
C ILE A 307 7.22 3.58 10.38
N TYR A 308 6.08 4.29 10.37
CA TYR A 308 5.88 5.49 11.19
C TYR A 308 4.93 5.20 12.34
N PHE A 309 5.12 5.92 13.44
CA PHE A 309 4.17 5.93 14.56
C PHE A 309 3.44 7.27 14.61
N GLY A 310 2.38 7.30 15.40
CA GLY A 310 1.62 8.51 15.65
C GLY A 310 0.62 8.34 16.78
N LYS A 311 -0.11 9.42 17.04
CA LYS A 311 -1.23 9.43 17.97
C LYS A 311 -2.40 10.13 17.31
N VAL A 312 -3.59 9.55 17.40
CA VAL A 312 -4.80 10.17 16.82
C VAL A 312 -5.10 11.48 17.56
N ARG A 313 -4.79 12.62 16.93
CA ARG A 313 -5.07 13.96 17.48
C ARG A 313 -6.50 14.41 17.16
N ALA A 314 -6.95 14.07 15.96
CA ALA A 314 -8.31 14.30 15.51
C ALA A 314 -8.65 13.32 14.39
N MET A 315 -9.93 13.05 14.25
CA MET A 315 -10.49 12.27 13.16
C MET A 315 -11.58 13.07 12.46
N PHE A 316 -11.62 12.96 11.14
CA PHE A 316 -12.64 13.59 10.31
C PHE A 316 -13.26 12.53 9.41
N GLY A 317 -14.58 12.61 9.25
CA GLY A 317 -15.25 11.89 8.17
C GLY A 317 -15.01 12.58 6.83
N GLU A 318 -15.43 11.93 5.76
CA GLU A 318 -15.33 12.40 4.37
C GLU A 318 -15.82 13.86 4.17
N ARG A 319 -16.90 14.27 4.85
CA ARG A 319 -17.48 15.63 4.74
C ARG A 319 -16.77 16.68 5.59
N GLY A 320 -15.62 16.36 6.19
CA GLY A 320 -14.89 17.23 7.11
C GLY A 320 -15.52 17.37 8.49
N ASN A 321 -16.57 16.60 8.80
CA ASN A 321 -17.17 16.55 10.13
C ASN A 321 -16.25 15.80 11.09
N LYS A 322 -16.06 16.32 12.30
CA LYS A 322 -15.27 15.63 13.33
C LYS A 322 -15.95 14.33 13.75
N LEU A 323 -15.17 13.26 13.82
CA LEU A 323 -15.57 11.96 14.34
C LEU A 323 -14.83 11.69 15.65
N PHE A 324 -15.53 11.12 16.63
CA PHE A 324 -14.93 10.73 17.92
C PHE A 324 -14.56 9.25 17.97
N GLU A 325 -15.33 8.42 17.25
CA GLU A 325 -15.14 6.99 17.13
C GLU A 325 -15.36 6.57 15.67
N ALA A 326 -14.57 5.62 15.18
CA ALA A 326 -14.73 5.01 13.86
C ALA A 326 -14.77 3.48 13.99
N THR A 327 -15.92 2.90 13.64
CA THR A 327 -16.17 1.45 13.70
C THR A 327 -15.61 0.73 12.46
N PRO A 328 -15.56 -0.63 12.44
CA PRO A 328 -15.15 -1.38 11.27
C PRO A 328 -15.90 -0.97 10.00
N SER A 329 -15.23 -1.07 8.86
CA SER A 329 -15.66 -0.62 7.53
C SER A 329 -15.96 0.88 7.42
N THR A 330 -15.41 1.71 8.32
CA THR A 330 -15.56 3.18 8.23
C THR A 330 -14.26 3.81 7.76
N PRO A 331 -14.27 4.52 6.62
CA PRO A 331 -13.12 5.33 6.22
C PRO A 331 -13.06 6.61 7.05
N VAL A 332 -11.87 6.95 7.54
CA VAL A 332 -11.65 8.08 8.43
C VAL A 332 -10.33 8.78 8.12
N GLN A 333 -10.35 10.11 8.04
CA GLN A 333 -9.14 10.90 7.92
C GLN A 333 -8.54 11.14 9.31
N VAL A 334 -7.35 10.62 9.53
CA VAL A 334 -6.63 10.69 10.80
C VAL A 334 -5.56 11.78 10.74
N LEU A 335 -5.45 12.56 11.82
CA LEU A 335 -4.35 13.49 12.06
C LEU A 335 -3.44 12.96 13.17
N GLY A 336 -2.13 13.19 13.01
CA GLY A 336 -1.14 12.96 14.06
C GLY A 336 -0.05 11.95 13.74
N PHE A 337 0.19 11.72 12.45
CA PHE A 337 1.35 10.98 11.96
C PHE A 337 2.63 11.81 12.14
N GLU A 338 3.74 11.17 12.54
CA GLU A 338 5.05 11.83 12.56
C GLU A 338 5.72 11.86 11.18
N GLY A 339 5.43 10.87 10.33
CA GLY A 339 5.90 10.77 8.95
C GLY A 339 4.79 10.26 8.04
N ALA A 340 4.97 10.32 6.72
CA ALA A 340 3.95 9.90 5.76
C ALA A 340 4.07 8.39 5.51
N PRO A 341 3.19 7.54 6.06
CA PRO A 341 3.19 6.13 5.70
C PRO A 341 2.83 5.95 4.23
N GLN A 342 3.19 4.80 3.69
CA GLN A 342 2.91 4.48 2.31
C GLN A 342 1.45 4.05 2.17
N ALA A 343 0.83 4.41 1.05
CA ALA A 343 -0.49 3.88 0.73
C ALA A 343 -0.44 2.35 0.68
N GLY A 344 -1.39 1.68 1.34
CA GLY A 344 -1.45 0.23 1.51
C GLY A 344 -0.79 -0.30 2.78
N ASP A 345 -0.05 0.52 3.53
CA ASP A 345 0.55 0.09 4.79
C ASP A 345 -0.52 -0.33 5.81
N THR A 346 -0.21 -1.34 6.63
CA THR A 346 -1.09 -1.73 7.73
C THR A 346 -1.06 -0.66 8.83
N PHE A 347 -2.25 -0.30 9.30
CA PHE A 347 -2.48 0.58 10.43
C PHE A 347 -2.90 -0.26 11.64
N VAL A 348 -2.17 -0.16 12.74
CA VAL A 348 -2.47 -0.91 13.98
C VAL A 348 -2.41 0.02 15.17
N VAL A 349 -3.48 0.04 15.96
CA VAL A 349 -3.51 0.69 17.27
C VAL A 349 -2.83 -0.22 18.30
N VAL A 350 -1.98 0.38 19.11
CA VAL A 350 -1.27 -0.29 20.21
C VAL A 350 -1.74 0.26 21.55
N GLU A 351 -1.33 -0.35 22.66
CA GLU A 351 -1.78 0.07 23.99
C GLU A 351 -1.10 1.37 24.45
N THR A 352 0.18 1.56 24.09
CA THR A 352 0.97 2.68 24.57
C THR A 352 1.76 3.40 23.48
N GLU A 353 1.94 4.71 23.64
CA GLU A 353 2.79 5.51 22.73
C GLU A 353 4.25 5.05 22.72
N ARG A 354 4.74 4.53 23.85
CA ARG A 354 6.12 4.05 23.98
C ARG A 354 6.34 2.84 23.08
N GLU A 355 5.42 1.88 23.13
CA GLU A 355 5.45 0.70 22.27
C GLU A 355 5.37 1.09 20.79
N ALA A 356 4.47 2.01 20.42
CA ALA A 356 4.36 2.50 19.05
C ALA A 356 5.69 3.06 18.52
N ARG A 357 6.37 3.86 19.35
CA ARG A 357 7.66 4.47 19.04
C ARG A 357 8.77 3.43 18.88
N ASP A 358 8.84 2.47 19.80
CA ASP A 358 9.87 1.43 19.78
C ASP A 358 9.74 0.55 18.52
N ILE A 359 8.51 0.16 18.15
CA ILE A 359 8.20 -0.57 16.91
C ILE A 359 8.65 0.24 15.68
N SER A 360 8.29 1.52 15.61
CA SER A 360 8.57 2.36 14.45
C SER A 360 10.06 2.63 14.26
N LEU A 361 10.79 2.98 15.33
CA LEU A 361 12.24 3.23 15.28
C LEU A 361 12.98 2.00 14.75
N LYS A 362 12.58 0.81 15.21
CA LYS A 362 13.13 -0.45 14.76
C LYS A 362 12.86 -0.72 13.28
N ARG A 363 11.61 -0.55 12.82
CA ARG A 363 11.26 -0.70 11.40
C ARG A 363 12.01 0.29 10.50
N GLN A 364 12.20 1.52 10.96
CA GLN A 364 12.99 2.51 10.22
C GLN A 364 14.46 2.12 10.14
N GLN A 365 15.02 1.56 11.21
CA GLN A 365 16.38 1.04 11.20
C GLN A 365 16.53 -0.11 10.21
N LEU A 366 15.63 -1.09 10.24
CA LEU A 366 15.63 -2.23 9.31
C LEU A 366 15.49 -1.77 7.85
N ARG A 367 14.61 -0.81 7.57
CA ARG A 367 14.43 -0.26 6.22
C ARG A 367 15.70 0.46 5.73
N ARG A 368 16.35 1.25 6.59
CA ARG A 368 17.62 1.92 6.23
C ARG A 368 18.73 0.91 5.92
N GLU A 369 18.77 -0.20 6.63
CA GLU A 369 19.73 -1.28 6.38
C GLU A 369 19.44 -1.99 5.03
N GLN A 370 18.17 -2.24 4.70
CA GLN A 370 17.77 -2.79 3.41
C GLN A 370 18.08 -1.84 2.24
N ASP A 371 17.77 -0.55 2.39
CA ASP A 371 18.03 0.47 1.37
C ASP A 371 19.55 0.60 1.11
N GLN A 372 20.39 0.43 2.13
CA GLN A 372 21.85 0.40 1.96
C GLN A 372 22.33 -0.85 1.22
N LYS A 373 21.73 -2.03 1.45
CA LYS A 373 22.07 -3.27 0.74
C LYS A 373 21.70 -3.20 -0.76
N GLN A 374 20.64 -2.47 -1.12
CA GLN A 374 20.25 -2.27 -2.52
C GLN A 374 21.18 -1.34 -3.30
N ILE A 375 22.12 -0.65 -2.64
CA ILE A 375 23.19 0.06 -3.35
C ILE A 375 24.12 -1.00 -3.93
N HIS A 376 23.77 -1.49 -5.12
CA HIS A 376 24.62 -2.34 -5.94
C HIS A 376 25.99 -1.69 -6.07
N HIS A 377 27.03 -2.41 -5.63
CA HIS A 377 28.40 -2.09 -6.03
C HIS A 377 28.49 -2.32 -7.53
N ILE A 378 28.41 -1.24 -8.31
CA ILE A 378 28.65 -1.28 -9.75
C ILE A 378 30.05 -1.85 -9.94
N THR A 379 30.14 -2.94 -10.69
CA THR A 379 31.42 -3.59 -10.97
C THR A 379 32.20 -2.78 -12.00
N LEU A 380 33.54 -2.86 -11.96
CA LEU A 380 34.39 -2.17 -12.95
C LEU A 380 34.06 -2.58 -14.40
N ASP A 381 33.58 -3.80 -14.60
CA ASP A 381 33.13 -4.30 -15.91
C ASP A 381 31.82 -3.65 -16.38
N GLU A 382 30.89 -3.32 -15.48
CA GLU A 382 29.68 -2.56 -15.80
C GLU A 382 29.99 -1.10 -16.13
N ILE A 383 30.93 -0.50 -15.40
CA ILE A 383 31.43 0.86 -15.70
C ILE A 383 32.10 0.87 -17.08
N ALA A 384 32.94 -0.13 -17.38
CA ALA A 384 33.59 -0.26 -18.68
C ALA A 384 32.56 -0.46 -19.82
N LYS A 385 31.49 -1.23 -19.58
CA LYS A 385 30.36 -1.36 -20.52
C LYS A 385 29.63 -0.03 -20.72
N GLN A 386 29.29 0.70 -19.67
CA GLN A 386 28.64 2.00 -19.77
C GLN A 386 29.48 3.03 -20.54
N ILE A 387 30.81 3.02 -20.35
CA ILE A 387 31.74 3.87 -21.09
C ILE A 387 31.78 3.47 -22.58
N SER A 388 31.75 2.16 -22.88
CA SER A 388 31.79 1.65 -24.27
C SER A 388 30.53 1.94 -25.10
N ILE A 389 29.37 2.08 -24.45
CA ILE A 389 28.08 2.37 -25.11
C ILE A 389 27.95 3.84 -25.53
N GLY A 390 28.92 4.70 -25.17
CA GLY A 390 28.89 6.10 -25.53
C GLY A 390 27.88 6.88 -24.68
N GLY A 391 28.23 7.09 -23.41
CA GLY A 391 27.65 8.11 -22.54
C GLY A 391 26.12 8.24 -22.63
N VAL A 392 25.40 7.24 -22.15
CA VAL A 392 23.95 7.33 -21.97
C VAL A 392 23.66 8.57 -21.11
N LYS A 393 22.86 9.51 -21.62
CA LYS A 393 22.56 10.74 -20.87
C LYS A 393 21.60 10.38 -19.75
N GLU A 394 21.96 10.68 -18.51
CA GLU A 394 21.06 10.47 -17.38
C GLU A 394 20.20 11.73 -17.18
N LEU A 395 18.89 11.55 -17.17
CA LEU A 395 17.93 12.57 -16.77
C LEU A 395 17.50 12.30 -15.34
N ALA A 396 18.11 13.02 -14.41
CA ALA A 396 17.77 12.93 -13.01
C ALA A 396 16.54 13.78 -12.68
N LEU A 397 15.58 13.19 -11.97
CA LEU A 397 14.31 13.81 -11.62
C LEU A 397 14.07 13.77 -10.10
N ILE A 398 13.45 14.82 -9.59
CA ILE A 398 12.88 14.89 -8.25
C ILE A 398 11.38 15.10 -8.40
N VAL A 399 10.58 14.19 -7.85
CA VAL A 399 9.13 14.23 -7.97
C VAL A 399 8.50 14.64 -6.64
N LYS A 400 7.72 15.72 -6.65
CA LYS A 400 6.89 16.15 -5.53
C LYS A 400 5.42 16.16 -5.92
N GLY A 401 4.57 15.68 -5.04
CA GLY A 401 3.13 15.63 -5.26
C GLY A 401 2.35 15.93 -4.00
N ASP A 402 1.06 16.13 -4.16
CA ASP A 402 0.11 16.40 -3.09
C ASP A 402 -0.14 15.17 -2.22
N VAL A 403 -0.28 14.00 -2.84
CA VAL A 403 -0.47 12.69 -2.18
C VAL A 403 0.60 11.67 -2.59
N ASP A 404 0.84 10.67 -1.74
CA ASP A 404 1.83 9.60 -1.96
C ASP A 404 1.56 8.79 -3.24
N GLY A 405 0.29 8.44 -3.47
CA GLY A 405 -0.07 7.61 -4.62
C GLY A 405 0.20 8.31 -5.97
N SER A 406 -0.08 9.61 -6.09
CA SER A 406 0.22 10.39 -7.29
C SER A 406 1.73 10.47 -7.55
N VAL A 407 2.52 10.64 -6.49
CA VAL A 407 3.98 10.68 -6.57
C VAL A 407 4.53 9.36 -7.08
N GLU A 408 4.01 8.24 -6.58
CA GLU A 408 4.41 6.90 -7.03
C GLU A 408 4.03 6.65 -8.49
N ALA A 409 2.77 6.87 -8.84
CA ALA A 409 2.27 6.67 -10.21
C ALA A 409 3.03 7.50 -11.24
N LEU A 410 3.34 8.76 -10.91
CA LEU A 410 4.10 9.65 -11.77
C LEU A 410 5.57 9.23 -11.86
N SER A 411 6.18 8.81 -10.75
CA SER A 411 7.56 8.29 -10.74
C SER A 411 7.70 7.06 -11.63
N ASP A 412 6.78 6.09 -11.50
CA ASP A 412 6.80 4.85 -12.28
C ASP A 412 6.55 5.12 -13.77
N SER A 413 5.63 6.03 -14.08
CA SER A 413 5.34 6.43 -15.47
C SER A 413 6.55 7.11 -16.12
N LEU A 414 7.26 7.96 -15.38
CA LEU A 414 8.48 8.61 -15.87
C LEU A 414 9.62 7.61 -16.07
N MET A 415 9.79 6.64 -15.16
CA MET A 415 10.82 5.61 -15.29
C MET A 415 10.59 4.71 -16.53
N LYS A 416 9.32 4.44 -16.88
CA LYS A 416 8.95 3.70 -18.11
C LYS A 416 9.34 4.41 -19.41
N LEU A 417 9.60 5.72 -19.38
CA LEU A 417 10.04 6.48 -20.57
C LEU A 417 11.54 6.32 -20.87
N THR A 418 12.28 5.57 -20.04
CA THR A 418 13.69 5.27 -20.27
C THR A 418 13.90 4.56 -21.61
N ASN A 419 14.88 5.01 -22.38
CA ASN A 419 15.27 4.43 -23.66
C ASN A 419 16.79 4.24 -23.75
N GLU A 420 17.28 3.74 -24.88
CA GLU A 420 18.71 3.46 -25.08
C GLU A 420 19.59 4.73 -25.10
N GLU A 421 19.01 5.90 -25.38
CA GLU A 421 19.72 7.18 -25.46
C GLU A 421 19.74 7.96 -24.13
N VAL A 422 18.66 7.85 -23.35
CA VAL A 422 18.42 8.61 -22.12
C VAL A 422 17.81 7.71 -21.04
N VAL A 423 18.51 7.64 -19.90
CA VAL A 423 18.03 6.92 -18.71
C VAL A 423 17.36 7.91 -17.76
N VAL A 424 16.08 7.69 -17.48
CA VAL A 424 15.33 8.51 -16.53
C VAL A 424 15.49 7.92 -15.13
N ARG A 425 16.04 8.70 -14.20
CA ARG A 425 16.22 8.27 -12.81
C ARG A 425 15.54 9.23 -11.85
N VAL A 426 14.64 8.71 -11.02
CA VAL A 426 14.04 9.48 -9.92
C VAL A 426 14.95 9.39 -8.71
N ILE A 427 15.65 10.48 -8.38
CA ILE A 427 16.56 10.55 -7.21
C ILE A 427 15.77 10.60 -5.92
N HIS A 428 14.74 11.45 -5.90
CA HIS A 428 13.95 11.69 -4.71
C HIS A 428 12.48 11.84 -5.08
N LYS A 429 11.63 11.21 -4.28
CA LYS A 429 10.18 11.33 -4.37
C LYS A 429 9.63 11.69 -3.00
N GLY A 430 8.67 12.62 -2.93
CA GLY A 430 8.11 13.04 -1.64
C GLY A 430 6.77 13.75 -1.76
N VAL A 431 6.02 13.70 -0.66
CA VAL A 431 4.70 14.33 -0.53
C VAL A 431 4.85 15.74 0.05
N GLY A 432 4.10 16.69 -0.51
CA GLY A 432 4.06 18.08 -0.06
C GLY A 432 4.72 19.09 -0.99
N GLY A 433 4.68 20.36 -0.57
CA GLY A 433 5.25 21.49 -1.31
C GLY A 433 6.76 21.38 -1.52
N ILE A 434 7.25 21.99 -2.60
CA ILE A 434 8.69 21.99 -2.91
C ILE A 434 9.43 22.88 -1.90
N SER A 435 10.41 22.29 -1.22
CA SER A 435 11.21 22.91 -0.16
C SER A 435 12.57 23.39 -0.65
N GLU A 436 13.27 24.18 0.17
CA GLU A 436 14.64 24.64 -0.12
C GLU A 436 15.61 23.46 -0.25
N SER A 437 15.43 22.42 0.57
CA SER A 437 16.26 21.20 0.52
C SER A 437 16.13 20.48 -0.81
N ASP A 438 14.95 20.47 -1.42
CA ASP A 438 14.74 19.85 -2.73
C ASP A 438 15.47 20.62 -3.84
N VAL A 439 15.48 21.95 -3.76
CA VAL A 439 16.20 22.82 -4.72
C VAL A 439 17.72 22.66 -4.59
N LEU A 440 18.22 22.54 -3.36
CA LEU A 440 19.64 22.27 -3.11
C LEU A 440 20.05 20.88 -3.63
N LEU A 441 19.22 19.86 -3.40
CA LEU A 441 19.45 18.51 -3.92
C LEU A 441 19.44 18.48 -5.46
N ALA A 442 18.49 19.20 -6.06
CA ALA A 442 18.40 19.36 -7.51
C ALA A 442 19.64 20.02 -8.10
N SER A 443 20.12 21.11 -7.48
CA SER A 443 21.33 21.82 -7.89
C SER A 443 22.58 20.94 -7.77
N ALA A 444 22.72 20.20 -6.67
CA ALA A 444 23.87 19.31 -6.45
C ALA A 444 23.90 18.12 -7.42
N SER A 445 22.73 17.62 -7.82
CA SER A 445 22.60 16.40 -8.65
C SER A 445 22.24 16.69 -10.11
N ALA A 446 22.21 17.97 -10.51
CA ALA A 446 21.70 18.43 -11.81
C ALA A 446 20.33 17.84 -12.19
N ALA A 447 19.43 17.72 -11.20
CA ALA A 447 18.12 17.10 -11.38
C ALA A 447 17.01 18.14 -11.63
N ILE A 448 15.97 17.74 -12.37
CA ILE A 448 14.78 18.56 -12.61
C ILE A 448 13.72 18.25 -11.54
N ILE A 449 13.14 19.29 -10.94
CA ILE A 449 12.04 19.13 -9.98
C ILE A 449 10.71 19.19 -10.73
N ILE A 450 9.89 18.15 -10.58
CA ILE A 450 8.53 18.07 -11.11
C ILE A 450 7.56 18.11 -9.92
N GLY A 451 6.70 19.14 -9.88
CA GLY A 451 5.63 19.27 -8.90
C GLY A 451 4.26 18.94 -9.50
N PHE A 452 3.54 18.00 -8.91
CA PHE A 452 2.16 17.65 -9.26
C PHE A 452 1.19 18.17 -8.20
N HIS A 453 0.29 19.10 -8.57
CA HIS A 453 -0.64 19.81 -7.67
C HIS A 453 -0.01 20.51 -6.46
N VAL A 454 1.31 20.64 -6.44
CA VAL A 454 2.04 21.32 -5.37
C VAL A 454 2.67 22.63 -5.86
N ARG A 455 2.84 23.57 -4.94
CA ARG A 455 3.51 24.85 -5.21
C ARG A 455 4.82 24.92 -4.43
N PRO A 456 5.86 25.55 -4.99
CA PRO A 456 7.09 25.82 -4.26
C PRO A 456 6.86 26.86 -3.16
N ASN A 457 7.59 26.69 -2.06
CA ASN A 457 7.64 27.69 -1.00
C ASN A 457 8.32 28.97 -1.51
N LEU A 458 8.00 30.12 -0.91
CA LEU A 458 8.55 31.43 -1.31
C LEU A 458 10.09 31.42 -1.36
N ASN A 459 10.73 30.80 -0.36
CA ASN A 459 12.18 30.69 -0.31
C ASN A 459 12.71 29.71 -1.35
N ALA A 460 12.06 28.55 -1.54
CA ALA A 460 12.44 27.58 -2.56
C ALA A 460 12.40 28.20 -3.97
N ARG A 461 11.38 29.03 -4.25
CA ARG A 461 11.29 29.77 -5.52
C ARG A 461 12.43 30.76 -5.70
N LYS A 462 12.77 31.55 -4.67
CA LYS A 462 13.91 32.48 -4.73
C LYS A 462 15.27 31.80 -4.89
N LEU A 463 15.38 30.54 -4.46
CA LEU A 463 16.60 29.74 -4.56
C LEU A 463 16.73 29.06 -5.94
N ALA A 464 15.59 28.89 -6.63
CA ALA A 464 15.51 28.27 -7.95
C ALA A 464 15.55 29.28 -9.11
N GLU A 465 15.14 30.54 -8.87
CA GLU A 465 15.38 31.70 -9.74
C GLU A 465 16.86 32.14 -9.66
#